data_AF-A0A819CLA9-F1
#
_entry.id   AF-A0A819CLA9-F1
#
_cell.length_a   1.000
_cell.length_b   1.000
_cell.length_c   1.000
_cell.angle_alpha   90.00
_cell.angle_beta   90.00
_cell.angle_gamma   90.00
#
_symmetry.space_group_name_H-M   'P 1'
#
loop_
_entity.id
_entity.type
_entity.pdbx_description
1 polymer ?
#
loop_
_entity_poly.entity_id
_entity_poly.type
_entity_poly.pdbx_seq_one_letter_code
_entity_poly.pdbx_strand_id
1 'polypeptide(L)'
;MLWNILLLALSWSLGQGIFFIQISITTLAATSFTNWYLATIPIGSMLFVATIWSVFLPRVIARYGYRPPFYFGALMGMIGAGLCIVAAWFKLYWLLVVSATFIGGQVPCTFYYRLAGLQFSTQEFASKAIAMVTAGGCLSAFIGPEIAKLMINVLPKQYSGAYLAALGECAALLFTMRTIQFPNVKKSTMQ
;
A
#
# COMPACT_ATOMS: atom_id res chain seq x y z
N MET A 1 11.70 14.45 -16.16
CA MET A 1 11.05 13.14 -16.44
C MET A 1 11.57 12.03 -15.54
N LEU A 2 12.89 11.75 -15.51
CA LEU A 2 13.47 10.66 -14.71
C LEU A 2 13.20 10.77 -13.19
N TRP A 3 13.26 11.99 -12.63
CA TRP A 3 13.01 12.22 -11.21
C TRP A 3 11.61 11.77 -10.75
N ASN A 4 10.58 12.03 -11.55
CA ASN A 4 9.21 11.60 -11.23
C ASN A 4 9.06 10.07 -11.30
N ILE A 5 9.80 9.41 -12.20
CA ILE A 5 9.82 7.95 -12.31
C ILE A 5 10.48 7.34 -11.07
N LEU A 6 11.57 7.93 -10.58
CA LEU A 6 12.22 7.51 -9.33
C LEU A 6 11.32 7.71 -8.12
N LEU A 7 10.59 8.83 -8.04
CA LEU A 7 9.61 9.06 -6.98
C LEU A 7 8.47 8.04 -7.03
N LEU A 8 7.96 7.69 -8.21
CA LEU A 8 6.97 6.62 -8.37
C LEU A 8 7.53 5.24 -8.01
N ALA A 9 8.80 4.97 -8.31
CA ALA A 9 9.48 3.76 -7.88
C ALA A 9 9.56 3.66 -6.35
N LEU A 10 9.86 4.79 -5.69
CA LEU A 10 9.84 4.88 -4.23
C LEU A 10 8.44 4.67 -3.66
N SER A 11 7.41 5.31 -4.22
CA SER A 11 6.02 5.11 -3.77
C SER A 11 5.53 3.68 -3.98
N TRP A 12 5.93 3.05 -5.10
CA TRP A 12 5.66 1.63 -5.34
C TRP A 12 6.34 0.74 -4.30
N SER A 13 7.59 1.02 -4.00
CA SER A 13 8.36 0.31 -2.97
C SER A 13 7.66 0.42 -1.61
N LEU A 14 7.38 1.64 -1.15
CA LEU A 14 6.69 1.89 0.13
C LEU A 14 5.31 1.23 0.19
N GLY A 15 4.52 1.33 -0.87
CA GLY A 15 3.19 0.72 -0.90
C GLY A 15 3.24 -0.82 -0.85
N GLN A 16 4.23 -1.43 -1.50
CA GLN A 16 4.47 -2.87 -1.43
C GLN A 16 5.02 -3.29 -0.06
N GLY A 17 5.84 -2.45 0.60
CA GLY A 17 6.34 -2.68 1.96
C GLY A 17 5.21 -2.89 2.94
N ILE A 18 4.23 -1.98 2.92
CA ILE A 18 3.02 -2.06 3.75
C ILE A 18 2.30 -3.40 3.54
N PHE A 19 2.14 -3.83 2.29
CA PHE A 19 1.50 -5.10 1.96
C PHE A 19 2.27 -6.31 2.51
N PHE A 20 3.60 -6.33 2.38
CA PHE A 20 4.43 -7.42 2.90
C PHE A 20 4.49 -7.46 4.43
N ILE A 21 4.53 -6.30 5.09
CA ILE A 21 4.40 -6.21 6.56
C ILE A 21 3.08 -6.82 6.99
N GLN A 22 1.97 -6.49 6.31
CA GLN A 22 0.65 -7.01 6.65
C GLN A 22 0.56 -8.53 6.50
N ILE A 23 1.03 -9.10 5.38
CA ILE A 23 0.98 -10.55 5.20
C ILE A 23 1.81 -11.28 6.27
N SER A 24 2.98 -10.73 6.62
CA SER A 24 3.90 -11.38 7.57
C SER A 24 3.39 -11.31 9.01
N ILE A 25 2.93 -10.12 9.44
CA ILE A 25 2.61 -9.84 10.84
C ILE A 25 1.15 -10.12 11.17
N THR A 26 0.23 -9.84 10.26
CA THR A 26 -1.21 -9.89 10.58
C THR A 26 -1.70 -11.33 10.76
N THR A 27 -1.12 -12.32 10.09
CA THR A 27 -1.39 -13.73 10.41
C THR A 27 -0.93 -14.08 11.81
N LEU A 28 0.31 -13.68 12.18
CA LEU A 28 0.87 -13.96 13.51
C LEU A 28 0.06 -13.27 14.61
N ALA A 29 -0.29 -11.99 14.41
CA ALA A 29 -1.14 -11.23 15.31
C ALA A 29 -2.53 -11.89 15.45
N ALA A 30 -3.15 -12.33 14.34
CA ALA A 30 -4.44 -13.01 14.36
C ALA A 30 -4.40 -14.32 15.15
N THR A 31 -3.36 -15.16 14.97
CA THR A 31 -3.18 -16.38 15.78
C THR A 31 -2.94 -16.09 17.26
N SER A 32 -2.44 -14.91 17.59
CA SER A 32 -2.20 -14.50 18.98
C SER A 32 -3.46 -13.94 19.66
N PHE A 33 -4.46 -13.49 18.89
CA PHE A 33 -5.68 -12.89 19.41
C PHE A 33 -6.86 -13.87 19.46
N THR A 34 -6.81 -14.95 18.67
CA THR A 34 -7.89 -15.93 18.56
C THR A 34 -7.35 -17.32 18.15
N ASN A 35 -8.25 -18.25 17.80
CA ASN A 35 -7.91 -19.59 17.36
C ASN A 35 -7.31 -19.64 15.95
N TRP A 36 -6.53 -20.69 15.67
CA TRP A 36 -5.77 -20.88 14.43
C TRP A 36 -6.62 -20.85 13.15
N TYR A 37 -7.86 -21.34 13.20
CA TYR A 37 -8.76 -21.39 12.04
C TYR A 37 -9.30 -20.01 11.60
N LEU A 38 -9.20 -19.00 12.46
CA LEU A 38 -9.59 -17.61 12.16
C LEU A 38 -8.41 -16.75 11.67
N ALA A 39 -7.18 -17.29 11.68
CA ALA A 39 -5.98 -16.51 11.36
C ALA A 39 -5.92 -15.98 9.92
N THR A 40 -6.64 -16.61 8.99
CA THR A 40 -6.64 -16.25 7.56
C THR A 40 -7.68 -15.20 7.21
N ILE A 41 -8.67 -14.95 8.07
CA ILE A 41 -9.78 -14.02 7.77
C ILE A 41 -9.29 -12.59 7.55
N PRO A 42 -8.39 -11.99 8.36
CA PRO A 42 -7.95 -10.61 8.14
C PRO A 42 -7.28 -10.41 6.77
N ILE A 43 -6.43 -11.35 6.35
CA ILE A 43 -5.78 -11.29 5.04
C ILE A 43 -6.79 -11.56 3.92
N GLY A 44 -7.70 -12.52 4.13
CA GLY A 44 -8.80 -12.79 3.20
C GLY A 44 -9.67 -11.55 2.96
N SER A 45 -10.02 -10.81 4.02
CA SER A 45 -10.81 -9.59 3.92
C SER A 45 -10.04 -8.45 3.24
N MET A 46 -8.73 -8.34 3.49
CA MET A 46 -7.85 -7.40 2.79
C MET A 46 -7.87 -7.65 1.28
N LEU A 47 -7.66 -8.91 0.86
CA LEU A 47 -7.63 -9.29 -0.55
C LEU A 47 -9.00 -9.18 -1.22
N PHE A 48 -10.08 -9.50 -0.50
CA PHE A 48 -11.45 -9.35 -0.99
C PHE A 48 -11.75 -7.89 -1.35
N VAL A 49 -11.47 -6.96 -0.44
CA VAL A 49 -11.65 -5.53 -0.68
C VAL A 49 -10.72 -5.02 -1.79
N ALA A 50 -9.45 -5.45 -1.80
CA ALA A 50 -8.51 -5.10 -2.86
C ALA A 50 -9.01 -5.54 -4.24
N THR A 51 -9.61 -6.73 -4.35
CA THR A 51 -10.15 -7.27 -5.58
C THR A 51 -11.34 -6.45 -6.07
N ILE A 52 -12.30 -6.17 -5.18
CA ILE A 52 -13.46 -5.32 -5.50
C ILE A 52 -12.97 -3.96 -5.99
N TRP A 53 -12.08 -3.32 -5.23
CA TRP A 53 -11.61 -1.98 -5.55
C TRP A 53 -10.78 -1.93 -6.85
N SER A 54 -10.01 -2.98 -7.16
CA SER A 54 -9.27 -3.11 -8.42
C SER A 54 -10.16 -3.03 -9.66
N VAL A 55 -11.41 -3.54 -9.58
CA VAL A 55 -12.38 -3.48 -10.69
C VAL A 55 -12.91 -2.05 -10.92
N PHE A 56 -13.03 -1.25 -9.86
CA PHE A 56 -13.54 0.12 -9.95
C PHE A 56 -12.45 1.15 -10.25
N LEU A 57 -11.24 0.93 -9.74
CA LEU A 57 -10.12 1.85 -9.79
C LEU A 57 -9.78 2.40 -11.20
N PRO A 58 -9.70 1.59 -12.29
CA PRO A 58 -9.41 2.13 -13.62
C PRO A 58 -10.48 3.11 -14.12
N ARG A 59 -11.76 2.92 -13.75
CA ARG A 59 -12.83 3.87 -14.09
C ARG A 59 -12.65 5.20 -13.37
N VAL A 60 -12.22 5.16 -12.12
CA VAL A 60 -11.91 6.36 -11.33
C VAL A 60 -10.71 7.09 -11.92
N ILE A 61 -9.64 6.37 -12.28
CA ILE A 61 -8.45 6.94 -12.92
C ILE A 61 -8.78 7.56 -14.28
N ALA A 62 -9.61 6.89 -15.09
CA ALA A 62 -10.05 7.43 -16.38
C ALA A 62 -10.84 8.74 -16.23
N ARG A 63 -11.66 8.86 -15.18
CA ARG A 63 -12.51 10.04 -14.93
C ARG A 63 -11.81 11.18 -14.21
N TYR A 64 -11.01 10.88 -13.19
CA TYR A 64 -10.42 11.85 -12.26
C TYR A 64 -8.89 11.96 -12.35
N GLY A 65 -8.25 11.15 -13.20
CA GLY A 65 -6.80 11.05 -13.30
C GLY A 65 -6.16 10.24 -12.17
N TYR A 66 -4.83 10.21 -12.16
CA TYR A 66 -4.04 9.38 -11.22
C TYR A 66 -3.94 9.97 -9.81
N ARG A 67 -4.05 11.29 -9.65
CA ARG A 67 -3.87 11.95 -8.34
C ARG A 67 -4.88 11.49 -7.27
N PRO A 68 -6.21 11.62 -7.47
CA PRO A 68 -7.17 11.37 -6.39
C PRO A 68 -7.14 9.93 -5.84
N PRO A 69 -7.07 8.87 -6.68
CA PRO A 69 -7.01 7.50 -6.18
C PRO A 69 -5.74 7.20 -5.37
N PHE A 70 -4.63 7.85 -5.68
CA PHE A 70 -3.37 7.67 -4.94
C PHE A 70 -3.43 8.30 -3.55
N TYR A 71 -3.98 9.50 -3.42
CA TYR A 71 -4.24 10.10 -2.11
C TYR A 71 -5.24 9.27 -1.31
N PHE A 72 -6.31 8.80 -1.95
CA PHE A 72 -7.30 7.94 -1.30
C PHE A 72 -6.67 6.64 -0.77
N GLY A 73 -5.87 5.96 -1.60
CA GLY A 73 -5.15 4.75 -1.19
C GLY A 73 -4.22 5.00 -0.01
N ALA A 74 -3.46 6.08 -0.03
CA ALA A 74 -2.55 6.45 1.05
C ALA A 74 -3.29 6.75 2.38
N LEU A 75 -4.44 7.43 2.31
CA LEU A 75 -5.29 7.70 3.47
C LEU A 75 -5.91 6.42 4.03
N MET A 76 -6.42 5.54 3.16
CA MET A 76 -6.94 4.23 3.55
C MET A 76 -5.85 3.39 4.25
N GLY A 77 -4.63 3.39 3.71
CA GLY A 77 -3.47 2.75 4.31
C GLY A 77 -3.14 3.29 5.69
N MET A 78 -3.11 4.62 5.85
CA MET A 78 -2.83 5.27 7.13
C MET A 78 -3.89 4.97 8.19
N ILE A 79 -5.17 5.04 7.83
CA ILE A 79 -6.28 4.70 8.73
C ILE A 79 -6.17 3.23 9.13
N GLY A 80 -5.94 2.34 8.16
CA GLY A 80 -5.76 0.92 8.40
C GLY A 80 -4.59 0.62 9.33
N ALA A 81 -3.41 1.19 9.09
CA ALA A 81 -2.23 1.02 9.94
C ALA A 81 -2.47 1.55 11.36
N GLY A 82 -3.12 2.71 11.51
CA GLY A 82 -3.50 3.26 12.81
C GLY A 82 -4.46 2.33 13.57
N LEU A 83 -5.47 1.80 12.87
CA LEU A 83 -6.39 0.81 13.45
C LEU A 83 -5.68 -0.51 13.81
N CYS A 84 -4.69 -0.96 13.02
CA CYS A 84 -3.88 -2.13 13.36
C CYS A 84 -3.12 -1.93 14.68
N ILE A 85 -2.55 -0.73 14.92
CA ILE A 85 -1.86 -0.41 16.18
C ILE A 85 -2.84 -0.54 17.35
N VAL A 86 -4.04 0.04 17.24
CA VAL A 86 -5.08 -0.04 18.28
C VAL A 86 -5.54 -1.49 18.49
N ALA A 87 -5.77 -2.23 17.40
CA ALA A 87 -6.16 -3.65 17.45
C ALA A 87 -5.10 -4.49 18.15
N ALA A 88 -3.81 -4.26 17.84
CA ALA A 88 -2.70 -4.95 18.49
C ALA A 88 -2.57 -4.56 19.96
N TRP A 89 -2.83 -3.29 20.30
CA TRP A 89 -2.73 -2.81 21.67
C TRP A 89 -3.79 -3.43 22.57
N PHE A 90 -5.02 -3.54 22.11
CA PHE A 90 -6.15 -4.07 22.90
C PHE A 90 -6.45 -5.55 22.60
N LYS A 91 -5.68 -6.21 21.73
CA LYS A 91 -5.91 -7.58 21.25
C LYS A 91 -7.33 -7.78 20.68
N LEU A 92 -7.82 -6.79 19.93
CA LEU A 92 -9.16 -6.80 19.36
C LEU A 92 -9.13 -7.43 17.96
N TYR A 93 -9.51 -8.71 17.89
CA TYR A 93 -9.51 -9.47 16.65
C TYR A 93 -10.40 -8.86 15.55
N TRP A 94 -11.64 -8.49 15.85
CA TRP A 94 -12.53 -7.89 14.84
C TRP A 94 -12.05 -6.54 14.34
N LEU A 95 -11.41 -5.76 15.22
CA LEU A 95 -10.78 -4.51 14.83
C LEU A 95 -9.59 -4.76 13.89
N LEU A 96 -8.85 -5.86 14.07
CA LEU A 96 -7.80 -6.28 13.15
C LEU A 96 -8.37 -6.60 11.76
N VAL A 97 -9.50 -7.32 11.68
CA VAL A 97 -10.18 -7.61 10.41
C VAL A 97 -10.61 -6.32 9.71
N VAL A 98 -11.24 -5.39 10.44
CA VAL A 98 -11.62 -4.08 9.91
C VAL A 98 -10.38 -3.29 9.46
N SER A 99 -9.31 -3.27 10.25
CA SER A 99 -8.08 -2.57 9.86
C SER A 99 -7.49 -3.12 8.55
N ALA A 100 -7.55 -4.44 8.36
CA ALA A 100 -7.06 -5.11 7.15
C ALA A 100 -7.92 -4.79 5.91
N THR A 101 -9.23 -4.56 6.06
CA THR A 101 -10.07 -4.13 4.93
C THR A 101 -9.72 -2.73 4.45
N PHE A 102 -9.40 -1.80 5.36
CA PHE A 102 -8.90 -0.47 5.00
C PHE A 102 -7.60 -0.55 4.20
N ILE A 103 -6.65 -1.38 4.65
CA ILE A 103 -5.39 -1.57 3.91
C ILE A 103 -5.63 -2.23 2.56
N GLY A 104 -6.63 -3.12 2.45
CA GLY A 104 -7.07 -3.69 1.18
C GLY A 104 -7.41 -2.63 0.12
N GLY A 105 -7.96 -1.47 0.54
CA GLY A 105 -8.22 -0.35 -0.35
C GLY A 105 -6.95 0.33 -0.91
N GLN A 106 -5.84 0.31 -0.17
CA GLN A 106 -4.55 0.85 -0.62
C GLN A 106 -3.89 -0.03 -1.68
N VAL A 107 -4.03 -1.36 -1.58
CA VAL A 107 -3.33 -2.34 -2.41
C VAL A 107 -3.47 -2.06 -3.91
N PRO A 108 -4.69 -2.02 -4.51
CA PRO A 108 -4.80 -1.80 -5.94
C PRO A 108 -4.35 -0.39 -6.34
N CYS A 109 -4.53 0.64 -5.49
CA CYS A 109 -3.98 1.98 -5.77
C CYS A 109 -2.45 1.93 -5.93
N THR A 110 -1.78 1.16 -5.07
CA THR A 110 -0.34 0.92 -5.17
C THR A 110 0.00 0.24 -6.49
N PHE A 111 -0.75 -0.80 -6.90
CA PHE A 111 -0.56 -1.53 -8.15
C PHE A 111 -0.65 -0.68 -9.43
N TYR A 112 -1.18 0.54 -9.34
CA TYR A 112 -1.24 1.50 -10.44
C TYR A 112 -0.02 2.45 -10.53
N TYR A 113 0.89 2.54 -9.55
CA TYR A 113 2.05 3.45 -9.68
C TYR A 113 2.98 3.06 -10.84
N ARG A 114 3.16 1.75 -11.09
CA ARG A 114 3.92 1.27 -12.25
C ARG A 114 3.30 1.72 -13.59
N LEU A 115 1.98 1.82 -13.65
CA LEU A 115 1.25 2.26 -14.84
C LEU A 115 1.25 3.79 -14.96
N ALA A 116 1.24 4.50 -13.84
CA ALA A 116 1.38 5.96 -13.83
C ALA A 116 2.74 6.42 -14.36
N GLY A 117 3.79 5.61 -14.20
CA GLY A 117 5.12 5.87 -14.77
C GLY A 117 5.11 6.08 -16.29
N LEU A 118 4.17 5.44 -16.99
CA LEU A 118 3.99 5.57 -18.44
C LEU A 118 3.67 7.00 -18.87
N GLN A 119 3.05 7.81 -18.01
CA GLN A 119 2.74 9.21 -18.33
C GLN A 119 3.98 10.10 -18.42
N PHE A 120 5.11 9.65 -17.87
CA PHE A 120 6.35 10.41 -17.79
C PHE A 120 7.45 9.89 -18.72
N SER A 121 7.17 8.84 -19.49
CA SER A 121 8.10 8.20 -20.42
C SER A 121 7.63 8.34 -21.86
N THR A 122 8.55 8.47 -22.81
CA THR A 122 8.24 8.29 -24.23
C THR A 122 7.92 6.82 -24.52
N GLN A 123 7.27 6.54 -25.65
CA GLN A 123 6.81 5.19 -26.01
C GLN A 123 7.96 4.16 -26.07
N GLU A 124 9.16 4.61 -26.48
CA GLU A 124 10.38 3.79 -26.51
C GLU A 124 10.93 3.47 -25.10
N PHE A 125 10.74 4.36 -24.13
CA PHE A 125 11.24 4.20 -22.76
C PHE A 125 10.19 3.65 -21.77
N ALA A 126 8.95 3.44 -22.22
CA ALA A 126 7.83 2.96 -21.42
C ALA A 126 8.13 1.63 -20.70
N SER A 127 8.65 0.64 -21.42
CA SER A 127 9.01 -0.67 -20.86
C SER A 127 10.08 -0.55 -19.77
N LYS A 128 11.10 0.28 -20.02
CA LYS A 128 12.21 0.52 -19.07
C LYS A 128 11.74 1.26 -17.82
N ALA A 129 10.80 2.20 -17.96
CA ALA A 129 10.21 2.91 -16.83
C ALA A 129 9.39 1.98 -15.93
N ILE A 130 8.54 1.13 -16.49
CA ILE A 130 7.78 0.12 -15.72
C ILE A 130 8.74 -0.82 -14.98
N ALA A 131 9.77 -1.31 -15.66
CA ALA A 131 10.76 -2.20 -15.06
C ALA A 131 11.48 -1.53 -13.88
N MET A 132 11.88 -0.27 -14.02
CA MET A 132 12.54 0.50 -12.96
C MET A 132 11.63 0.72 -11.74
N VAL A 133 10.34 1.03 -11.95
CA VAL A 133 9.37 1.16 -10.85
C VAL A 133 9.13 -0.17 -10.15
N THR A 134 8.97 -1.25 -10.93
CA THR A 134 8.70 -2.59 -10.40
C THR A 134 9.89 -3.13 -9.60
N ALA A 135 11.12 -2.84 -10.03
CA ALA A 135 12.34 -3.21 -9.32
C ALA A 135 12.39 -2.68 -7.88
N GLY A 136 11.85 -1.47 -7.62
CA GLY A 136 11.71 -0.93 -6.26
C GLY A 136 10.81 -1.78 -5.36
N GLY A 137 9.77 -2.40 -5.93
CA GLY A 137 8.87 -3.30 -5.19
C GLY A 137 9.53 -4.65 -4.88
N CYS A 138 10.39 -5.14 -5.77
CA CYS A 138 11.19 -6.34 -5.51
C CYS A 138 12.13 -6.15 -4.33
N LEU A 139 12.81 -4.99 -4.23
CA LEU A 139 13.64 -4.66 -3.07
C LEU A 139 12.82 -4.61 -1.78
N SER A 140 11.62 -4.03 -1.84
CA SER A 140 10.72 -3.98 -0.70
C SER A 140 10.26 -5.34 -0.20
N ALA A 141 10.22 -6.37 -1.06
CA ALA A 141 9.82 -7.71 -0.66
C ALA A 141 10.78 -8.35 0.35
N PHE A 142 12.07 -8.00 0.28
CA PHE A 142 13.07 -8.43 1.25
C PHE A 142 13.09 -7.51 2.46
N ILE A 143 13.04 -6.20 2.23
CA ILE A 143 13.20 -5.19 3.29
C ILE A 143 11.96 -5.13 4.20
N GLY A 144 10.75 -5.22 3.64
CA GLY A 144 9.49 -5.05 4.37
C GLY A 144 9.32 -6.04 5.53
N PRO A 145 9.38 -7.37 5.30
CA PRO A 145 9.28 -8.36 6.37
C PRO A 145 10.41 -8.27 7.40
N GLU A 146 11.63 -7.91 6.98
CA GLU A 146 12.76 -7.75 7.89
C GLU A 146 12.61 -6.53 8.82
N ILE A 147 12.17 -5.38 8.29
CA ILE A 147 11.79 -4.23 9.11
C ILE A 147 10.67 -4.62 10.07
N ALA A 148 9.66 -5.35 9.57
CA ALA A 148 8.53 -5.80 10.39
C ALA A 148 9.04 -6.60 11.60
N LYS A 149 9.88 -7.61 11.36
CA LYS A 149 10.48 -8.48 12.40
C LYS A 149 11.28 -7.69 13.42
N LEU A 150 12.16 -6.80 12.96
CA LEU A 150 12.96 -5.95 13.85
C LEU A 150 12.08 -5.09 14.75
N MET A 151 10.95 -4.62 14.23
CA MET A 151 10.04 -3.73 14.94
C MET A 151 9.02 -4.45 15.85
N ILE A 152 8.89 -5.79 15.80
CA ILE A 152 7.93 -6.55 16.63
C ILE A 152 8.16 -6.31 18.12
N ASN A 153 9.44 -6.26 18.54
CA ASN A 153 9.85 -6.21 19.94
C ASN A 153 10.30 -4.82 20.41
N VAL A 154 10.26 -3.81 19.53
CA VAL A 154 10.68 -2.43 19.88
C VAL A 154 9.69 -1.77 20.83
N LEU A 155 8.41 -2.13 20.75
CA LEU A 155 7.37 -1.63 21.64
C LEU A 155 6.98 -2.69 22.69
N PRO A 156 6.51 -2.26 23.88
CA PRO A 156 6.13 -3.17 24.97
C PRO A 156 5.03 -4.17 24.58
N LYS A 157 4.19 -3.82 23.60
CA LYS A 157 3.15 -4.70 23.06
C LYS A 157 3.57 -5.29 21.72
N GLN A 158 3.66 -6.62 21.69
CA GLN A 158 4.00 -7.42 20.51
C GLN A 158 3.18 -6.98 19.28
N TYR A 159 3.83 -6.91 18.12
CA TYR A 159 3.29 -6.51 16.81
C TYR A 159 2.97 -5.02 16.61
N SER A 160 2.76 -4.25 17.68
CA SER A 160 2.43 -2.81 17.55
C SER A 160 3.53 -2.00 16.84
N GLY A 161 4.80 -2.36 17.03
CA GLY A 161 5.92 -1.67 16.38
C GLY A 161 6.01 -1.94 14.89
N ALA A 162 5.64 -3.14 14.44
CA ALA A 162 5.57 -3.45 13.02
C ALA A 162 4.45 -2.67 12.31
N TYR A 163 3.30 -2.47 12.97
CA TYR A 163 2.24 -1.60 12.45
C TYR A 163 2.61 -0.12 12.47
N LEU A 164 3.46 0.30 13.41
CA LEU A 164 4.03 1.65 13.43
C LEU A 164 4.99 1.87 12.25
N ALA A 165 5.78 0.86 11.87
CA ALA A 165 6.58 0.90 10.63
C ALA A 165 5.68 1.08 9.39
N ALA A 166 4.60 0.31 9.29
CA ALA A 166 3.62 0.46 8.21
C ALA A 166 2.97 1.85 8.17
N LEU A 167 2.67 2.43 9.34
CA LEU A 167 2.15 3.80 9.45
C LEU A 167 3.19 4.83 8.97
N GLY A 168 4.47 4.63 9.31
CA GLY A 168 5.58 5.44 8.83
C GLY A 168 5.74 5.37 7.30
N GLU A 169 5.61 4.17 6.72
CA GLU A 169 5.62 3.97 5.27
C GLU A 169 4.43 4.68 4.59
N CYS A 170 3.24 4.67 5.20
CA CYS A 170 2.08 5.41 4.70
C CYS A 170 2.32 6.93 4.72
N ALA A 171 2.92 7.45 5.79
CA ALA A 171 3.26 8.87 5.91
C ALA A 171 4.32 9.28 4.87
N ALA A 172 5.36 8.46 4.69
CA ALA A 172 6.37 8.65 3.65
C ALA A 172 5.74 8.62 2.25
N LEU A 173 4.78 7.71 2.02
CA LEU A 173 4.07 7.60 0.76
C LEU A 173 3.24 8.86 0.47
N LEU A 174 2.51 9.41 1.45
CA LEU A 174 1.83 10.72 1.28
C LEU A 174 2.81 11.85 0.97
N PHE A 175 3.96 11.88 1.62
CA PHE A 175 4.99 12.88 1.35
C PHE A 175 5.51 12.78 -0.09
N THR A 176 5.81 11.57 -0.57
CA THR A 176 6.21 11.36 -1.98
C THR A 176 5.11 11.80 -2.96
N MET A 177 3.84 11.49 -2.68
CA MET A 177 2.72 11.92 -3.53
C MET A 177 2.56 13.45 -3.61
N ARG A 178 2.93 14.18 -2.56
CA ARG A 178 2.93 15.66 -2.57
C ARG A 178 3.99 16.22 -3.52
N THR A 179 5.13 15.53 -3.66
CA THR A 179 6.22 15.96 -4.53
C THR A 179 6.01 15.62 -6.01
N ILE A 180 5.16 14.62 -6.31
CA ILE A 180 4.92 14.20 -7.69
C ILE A 180 3.99 15.19 -8.40
N GLN A 181 4.55 15.85 -9.42
CA GLN A 181 3.79 16.68 -10.34
C GLN A 181 3.24 15.79 -11.46
N PHE A 182 1.97 15.40 -11.33
CA PHE A 182 1.26 14.73 -12.41
C PHE A 182 1.00 15.72 -13.54
N PRO A 183 1.26 15.36 -14.81
CA PRO A 183 0.87 16.17 -15.94
C PRO A 183 -0.65 16.33 -15.88
N ASN A 184 -1.15 17.55 -16.09
CA ASN A 184 -2.59 17.76 -16.21
C ASN A 184 -3.08 16.91 -17.39
N VAL A 185 -3.84 15.85 -17.10
CA VAL A 185 -4.49 15.05 -18.13
C VAL A 185 -5.49 15.98 -18.81
N LYS A 186 -5.12 16.55 -19.96
CA LYS A 186 -6.09 17.22 -20.84
C LYS A 186 -7.15 16.16 -21.13
N LYS A 187 -8.42 16.48 -20.83
CA LYS A 187 -9.57 15.69 -21.29
C LYS A 187 -9.40 15.50 -22.79
N SER A 188 -8.90 14.35 -23.21
CA SER A 188 -9.01 13.93 -24.60
C SER A 188 -10.49 13.68 -24.80
N THR A 189 -11.14 14.63 -25.46
CA THR A 189 -12.45 14.50 -26.06
C THR A 189 -12.59 13.08 -26.62
N MET A 190 -13.46 12.28 -26.01
CA MET A 190 -14.03 11.13 -26.70
C MET A 190 -14.90 11.71 -27.80
N GLN A 191 -14.38 11.70 -29.03
CA GLN A 191 -15.16 11.69 -30.26
C GLN A 191 -15.00 10.31 -30.88
#